data_AF-A0A8J7E804-F1
#
_entry.id   AF-A0A8J7E804-F1
#
_cell.length_a   1.000
_cell.length_b   1.000
_cell.length_c   1.000
_cell.angle_alpha   90.00
_cell.angle_beta   90.00
_cell.angle_gamma   90.00
#
_symmetry.space_group_name_H-M   'P 1'
#
loop_
_entity.id
_entity.type
_entity.pdbx_description
1 polymer ?
#
loop_
_entity_poly.entity_id
_entity_poly.type
_entity_poly.pdbx_seq_one_letter_code
_entity_poly.pdbx_strand_id
1 'polypeptide(L)'
;MKIATWNLERALPNSARAARQRSWLNRIDADLWILTETHIGMTPGVGYQGIASRPLRHPGVEGECWVYIWVRNGMLTPLTTSARGHTAAGLVTFSNGSQWVVYGTVLPSPEQDRRSRPGASAAFAAALEAQSIDWQRLQVIYPKATLLVAGDFNQDLNALNYYGSRRNKQALRQALAEVGLDCLTAGEHDPVHRLIGGQHSNINHICLTRDAAGSFTGAFAWPTRLDDLRGLSDHFGVGVELGVELHWRDRLMSEIPSARL
;
A
#
# COMPACT_ATOMS: atom_id res chain seq x y z
N MET A 1 13.54 -7.70 0.78
CA MET A 1 12.81 -6.47 0.42
C MET A 1 11.69 -6.26 1.42
N LYS A 2 11.49 -5.05 1.91
CA LYS A 2 10.41 -4.69 2.84
C LYS A 2 9.40 -3.78 2.15
N ILE A 3 8.13 -4.18 2.16
CA ILE A 3 7.01 -3.44 1.56
C ILE A 3 6.05 -3.09 2.68
N ALA A 4 5.56 -1.85 2.69
CA ALA A 4 4.72 -1.37 3.78
C ALA A 4 3.57 -0.50 3.27
N THR A 5 2.42 -0.57 3.94
CA THR A 5 1.26 0.28 3.69
C THR A 5 0.72 0.85 4.99
N TRP A 6 0.27 2.10 4.96
CA TRP A 6 -0.31 2.75 6.14
C TRP A 6 -1.23 3.91 5.77
N ASN A 7 -2.46 3.87 6.27
CA ASN A 7 -3.36 5.01 6.27
C ASN A 7 -2.90 6.03 7.34
N LEU A 8 -2.58 7.24 6.89
CA LEU A 8 -2.07 8.32 7.75
C LEU A 8 -3.16 9.27 8.25
N GLU A 9 -4.44 8.93 7.98
CA GLU A 9 -5.65 9.60 8.47
C GLU A 9 -5.66 11.11 8.14
N ARG A 10 -5.01 11.48 7.03
CA ARG A 10 -4.86 12.86 6.52
C ARG A 10 -4.07 13.79 7.45
N ALA A 11 -2.97 13.28 8.02
CA ALA A 11 -2.14 14.09 8.91
C ALA A 11 -1.48 15.25 8.15
N LEU A 12 -1.60 16.46 8.69
CA LEU A 12 -0.90 17.63 8.14
C LEU A 12 0.60 17.53 8.42
N PRO A 13 1.48 17.84 7.46
CA PRO A 13 2.93 17.62 7.58
C PRO A 13 3.59 18.29 8.81
N ASN A 14 3.05 19.42 9.27
CA ASN A 14 3.61 20.18 10.40
C ASN A 14 2.98 19.83 11.75
N SER A 15 2.11 18.82 11.81
CA SER A 15 1.45 18.41 13.05
C SER A 15 2.35 17.53 13.93
N ALA A 16 2.07 17.51 15.24
CA ALA A 16 2.70 16.58 16.17
C ALA A 16 2.41 15.11 15.79
N ARG A 17 1.23 14.82 15.24
CA ARG A 17 0.87 13.49 14.71
C ARG A 17 1.79 13.11 13.55
N ALA A 18 1.99 14.00 12.57
CA ALA A 18 2.90 13.75 11.44
C ALA A 18 4.35 13.52 11.90
N ALA A 19 4.82 14.21 12.94
CA ALA A 19 6.15 13.95 13.51
C ALA A 19 6.27 12.51 14.07
N ARG A 20 5.26 12.06 14.83
CA ARG A 20 5.19 10.67 15.33
C ARG A 20 5.09 9.65 14.20
N GLN A 21 4.28 9.94 13.17
CA GLN A 21 4.16 9.07 12.00
C GLN A 21 5.49 8.98 11.22
N ARG A 22 6.21 10.09 11.01
CA ARG A 22 7.54 10.09 10.37
C ARG A 22 8.56 9.27 11.17
N SER A 23 8.50 9.30 12.50
CA SER A 23 9.35 8.43 13.33
C SER A 23 9.10 6.95 13.05
N TRP A 24 7.86 6.56 12.79
CA TRP A 24 7.53 5.19 12.37
C TRP A 24 8.00 4.89 10.95
N LEU A 25 7.79 5.80 9.98
CA LEU A 25 8.29 5.61 8.61
C LEU A 25 9.80 5.35 8.60
N ASN A 26 10.56 6.13 9.38
CA ASN A 26 12.00 5.95 9.55
C ASN A 26 12.34 4.62 10.24
N ARG A 27 11.64 4.27 11.33
CA ARG A 27 11.89 3.01 12.06
C ARG A 27 11.59 1.76 11.24
N ILE A 28 10.52 1.78 10.46
CA ILE A 28 10.13 0.63 9.63
C ILE A 28 11.09 0.47 8.45
N ASP A 29 11.62 1.57 7.90
CA ASP A 29 12.69 1.54 6.90
C ASP A 29 12.34 0.67 5.68
N ALA A 30 11.10 0.77 5.17
CA ALA A 30 10.64 -0.06 4.05
C ALA A 30 11.23 0.40 2.71
N ASP A 31 11.58 -0.54 1.83
CA ASP A 31 12.08 -0.24 0.48
C ASP A 31 10.97 0.40 -0.39
N LEU A 32 9.72 0.02 -0.13
CA LEU A 32 8.54 0.49 -0.83
C LEU A 32 7.43 0.82 0.17
N TRP A 33 6.91 2.04 0.08
CA TRP A 33 5.75 2.49 0.84
C TRP A 33 4.55 2.76 -0.06
N ILE A 34 3.37 2.36 0.41
CA ILE A 34 2.09 2.83 -0.11
C ILE A 34 1.37 3.53 1.05
N LEU A 35 1.44 4.85 1.09
CA LEU A 35 0.75 5.63 2.11
C LEU A 35 -0.62 6.02 1.61
N THR A 36 -1.66 5.85 2.44
CA THR A 36 -3.01 6.26 2.11
C THR A 36 -3.48 7.40 3.00
N GLU A 37 -4.47 8.17 2.53
CA GLU A 37 -5.01 9.35 3.23
C GLU A 37 -3.88 10.22 3.77
N THR A 38 -3.09 10.76 2.86
CA THR A 38 -1.80 11.35 3.18
C THR A 38 -1.67 12.73 2.54
N HIS A 39 -0.45 13.27 2.57
CA HIS A 39 -0.12 14.56 2.05
C HIS A 39 1.23 14.47 1.34
N ILE A 40 1.43 15.27 0.30
CA ILE A 40 2.69 15.30 -0.46
C ILE A 40 3.93 15.67 0.40
N GLY A 41 3.74 16.27 1.58
CA GLY A 41 4.81 16.59 2.52
C GLY A 41 5.12 15.46 3.51
N MET A 42 4.37 14.35 3.47
CA MET A 42 4.63 13.15 4.26
C MET A 42 5.57 12.23 3.48
N THR A 43 6.87 12.34 3.78
CA THR A 43 7.93 11.58 3.13
C THR A 43 8.58 10.58 4.09
N PRO A 44 8.95 9.37 3.61
CA PRO A 44 9.81 8.43 4.35
C PRO A 44 11.26 8.92 4.53
N GLY A 45 11.66 10.02 3.87
CA GLY A 45 13.00 10.61 3.99
C GLY A 45 13.76 10.70 2.67
N VAL A 46 15.05 11.01 2.77
CA VAL A 46 15.95 11.19 1.62
C VAL A 46 16.14 9.87 0.87
N GLY A 47 16.29 9.94 -0.45
CA GLY A 47 16.55 8.77 -1.31
C GLY A 47 15.30 8.07 -1.83
N TYR A 48 14.10 8.56 -1.50
CA TYR A 48 12.85 8.05 -2.08
C TYR A 48 12.38 8.89 -3.27
N GLN A 49 11.94 8.20 -4.30
CA GLN A 49 11.12 8.76 -5.38
C GLN A 49 9.65 8.43 -5.10
N GLY A 50 8.72 9.27 -5.52
CA GLY A 50 7.32 8.99 -5.26
C GLY A 50 6.34 9.48 -6.32
N ILE A 51 5.18 8.82 -6.36
CA ILE A 51 4.03 9.18 -7.18
C ILE A 51 2.79 9.25 -6.30
N ALA A 52 2.15 10.42 -6.29
CA ALA A 52 0.89 10.64 -5.60
C ALA A 52 -0.30 10.47 -6.55
N SER A 53 -1.45 10.10 -5.98
CA SER A 53 -2.74 10.23 -6.67
C SER A 53 -3.03 11.70 -6.96
N ARG A 54 -3.98 11.97 -7.86
CA ARG A 54 -4.36 13.34 -8.17
C ARG A 54 -4.85 14.04 -6.90
N PRO A 55 -4.44 15.30 -6.64
CA PRO A 55 -4.89 16.05 -5.48
C PRO A 55 -6.41 16.09 -5.35
N LEU A 56 -6.87 16.13 -4.10
CA LEU A 56 -8.27 16.36 -3.77
C LEU A 56 -8.72 17.73 -4.29
N ARG A 57 -9.86 17.79 -5.00
CA ARG A 57 -10.44 19.03 -5.56
C ARG A 57 -11.47 19.71 -4.63
N HIS A 58 -11.80 19.10 -3.51
CA HIS A 58 -12.71 19.62 -2.48
C HIS A 58 -11.94 20.52 -1.49
N PRO A 59 -12.57 21.26 -0.55
CA PRO A 59 -11.84 22.10 0.40
C PRO A 59 -11.07 21.23 1.42
N GLY A 60 -10.01 20.60 0.93
CA GLY A 60 -8.93 19.98 1.69
C GLY A 60 -7.73 20.91 1.69
N VAL A 61 -6.75 20.59 2.51
CA VAL A 61 -5.50 21.34 2.56
C VAL A 61 -4.70 21.07 1.28
N GLU A 62 -4.11 22.12 0.70
CA GLU A 62 -3.28 22.00 -0.49
C GLU A 62 -2.19 20.93 -0.28
N GLY A 63 -2.13 19.96 -1.19
CA GLY A 63 -1.18 18.86 -1.11
C GLY A 63 -1.69 17.58 -0.45
N GLU A 64 -2.94 17.53 0.03
CA GLU A 64 -3.59 16.26 0.40
C GLU A 64 -3.81 15.34 -0.81
N CYS A 65 -3.55 14.05 -0.63
CA CYS A 65 -3.80 13.00 -1.61
C CYS A 65 -4.26 11.71 -0.94
N TRP A 66 -5.01 10.88 -1.66
CA TRP A 66 -5.48 9.60 -1.11
C TRP A 66 -4.42 8.52 -1.11
N VAL A 67 -3.49 8.55 -2.06
CA VAL A 67 -2.45 7.54 -2.20
C VAL A 67 -1.13 8.22 -2.54
N TYR A 68 -0.06 7.80 -1.88
CA TYR A 68 1.30 8.17 -2.23
C TYR A 68 2.21 6.95 -2.18
N ILE A 69 2.70 6.55 -3.35
CA ILE A 69 3.69 5.47 -3.49
C ILE A 69 5.08 6.09 -3.35
N TRP A 70 5.92 5.49 -2.52
CA TRP A 70 7.34 5.83 -2.43
C TRP A 70 8.21 4.59 -2.68
N VAL A 71 9.30 4.79 -3.39
CA VAL A 71 10.27 3.74 -3.75
C VAL A 71 11.67 4.26 -3.47
N ARG A 72 12.45 3.50 -2.69
CA ARG A 72 13.85 3.83 -2.37
C ARG A 72 14.80 3.48 -3.51
N ASN A 73 14.60 2.31 -4.13
CA ASN A 73 15.54 1.73 -5.08
C ASN A 73 14.83 1.38 -6.40
N GLY A 74 15.49 1.70 -7.52
CA GLY A 74 14.95 1.50 -8.86
C GLY A 74 14.40 2.78 -9.48
N MET A 75 14.15 2.73 -10.78
CA MET A 75 13.56 3.83 -11.53
C MET A 75 12.04 3.74 -11.46
N LEU A 76 11.39 4.76 -10.89
CA LEU A 76 9.94 4.84 -10.77
C LEU A 76 9.33 5.67 -11.92
N THR A 77 8.57 5.01 -12.80
CA THR A 77 7.86 5.65 -13.92
C THR A 77 6.36 5.71 -13.67
N PRO A 78 5.70 6.89 -13.72
CA PRO A 78 4.26 7.00 -13.47
C PRO A 78 3.39 6.27 -14.49
N LEU A 79 2.34 5.61 -14.00
CA LEU A 79 1.32 4.94 -14.81
C LEU A 79 -0.04 5.59 -14.60
N THR A 80 -0.87 5.57 -15.65
CA THR A 80 -2.24 6.08 -15.57
C THR A 80 -3.17 5.04 -14.93
N THR A 81 -4.08 5.52 -14.08
CA THR A 81 -5.21 4.76 -13.53
C THR A 81 -6.55 5.37 -13.95
N SER A 82 -7.63 4.58 -13.91
CA SER A 82 -9.00 4.99 -14.19
C SER A 82 -9.57 5.87 -13.07
N ALA A 83 -9.24 5.55 -11.82
CA ALA A 83 -9.74 6.21 -10.60
C ALA A 83 -8.71 7.16 -9.96
N ARG A 84 -8.12 8.08 -10.75
CA ARG A 84 -6.96 8.92 -10.39
C ARG A 84 -7.03 9.68 -9.04
N GLY A 85 -8.21 9.87 -8.46
CA GLY A 85 -8.34 10.48 -7.14
C GLY A 85 -7.93 9.55 -5.99
N HIS A 86 -8.32 8.28 -6.05
CA HIS A 86 -8.15 7.30 -4.97
C HIS A 86 -7.07 6.25 -5.28
N THR A 87 -6.39 6.37 -6.42
CA THR A 87 -5.36 5.43 -6.84
C THR A 87 -4.14 6.14 -7.42
N ALA A 88 -2.99 5.51 -7.26
CA ALA A 88 -1.73 5.88 -7.91
C ALA A 88 -1.10 4.59 -8.45
N ALA A 89 -0.36 4.68 -9.54
CA ALA A 89 0.37 3.54 -10.06
C ALA A 89 1.72 3.96 -10.65
N GLY A 90 2.69 3.06 -10.57
CA GLY A 90 4.02 3.25 -11.14
C GLY A 90 4.66 1.94 -11.55
N LEU A 91 5.48 1.98 -12.60
CA LEU A 91 6.38 0.91 -12.99
C LEU A 91 7.73 1.16 -12.31
N VAL A 92 8.16 0.26 -11.44
CA VAL A 92 9.49 0.25 -10.85
C VAL A 92 10.38 -0.67 -11.67
N THR A 93 11.47 -0.14 -12.21
CA THR A 93 12.53 -0.96 -12.83
C THR A 93 13.73 -1.01 -11.90
N PHE A 94 14.06 -2.20 -11.40
CA PHE A 94 15.20 -2.42 -10.52
C PHE A 94 16.50 -2.56 -11.33
N SER A 95 17.64 -2.40 -10.65
CA SER A 95 18.98 -2.47 -11.27
C SER A 95 19.31 -3.85 -11.88
N ASN A 96 18.67 -4.91 -11.40
CA ASN A 96 18.78 -6.26 -11.98
C ASN A 96 17.85 -6.48 -13.20
N GLY A 97 17.16 -5.44 -13.66
CA GLY A 97 16.21 -5.50 -14.78
C GLY A 97 14.82 -6.02 -14.42
N SER A 98 14.58 -6.48 -13.19
CA SER A 98 13.23 -6.89 -12.77
C SER A 98 12.30 -5.67 -12.71
N GLN A 99 11.03 -5.90 -13.03
CA GLN A 99 10.03 -4.84 -13.13
C GLN A 99 8.83 -5.15 -12.27
N TRP A 100 8.34 -4.14 -11.57
CA TRP A 100 7.18 -4.24 -10.70
C TRP A 100 6.18 -3.16 -11.06
N VAL A 101 4.94 -3.54 -11.32
CA VAL A 101 3.81 -2.62 -11.35
C VAL A 101 3.32 -2.48 -9.92
N VAL A 102 3.44 -1.27 -9.38
CA VAL A 102 2.98 -0.93 -8.04
C VAL A 102 1.69 -0.12 -8.16
N TYR A 103 0.61 -0.63 -7.60
CA TYR A 103 -0.71 0.00 -7.59
C TYR A 103 -1.14 0.29 -6.16
N GLY A 104 -1.24 1.58 -5.82
CA GLY A 104 -1.75 2.03 -4.54
C GLY A 104 -3.24 2.35 -4.64
N THR A 105 -4.02 1.96 -3.63
CA THR A 105 -5.48 2.15 -3.63
C THR A 105 -6.07 2.57 -2.29
N VAL A 106 -7.15 3.34 -2.37
CA VAL A 106 -8.17 3.46 -1.31
C VAL A 106 -9.52 3.04 -1.90
N LEU A 107 -10.12 1.98 -1.37
CA LEU A 107 -11.48 1.58 -1.69
C LEU A 107 -12.48 2.25 -0.72
N PRO A 108 -13.72 2.54 -1.14
CA PRO A 108 -14.70 3.21 -0.29
C PRO A 108 -15.01 2.47 1.01
N SER A 109 -15.16 3.22 2.11
CA SER A 109 -15.58 2.66 3.40
C SER A 109 -17.07 2.29 3.41
N PRO A 110 -17.54 1.44 4.35
CA PRO A 110 -18.95 1.12 4.51
C PRO A 110 -19.84 2.36 4.72
N GLU A 111 -19.31 3.41 5.38
CA GLU A 111 -20.06 4.65 5.54
C GLU A 111 -20.24 5.39 4.20
N GLN A 112 -19.19 5.47 3.40
CA GLN A 112 -19.25 6.07 2.07
C GLN A 112 -20.18 5.24 1.15
N ASP A 113 -20.12 3.91 1.23
CA ASP A 113 -21.00 3.01 0.49
C ASP A 113 -22.47 3.18 0.92
N ARG A 114 -22.75 3.40 2.21
CA ARG A 114 -24.13 3.67 2.71
C ARG A 114 -24.65 5.06 2.38
N ARG A 115 -23.79 6.09 2.35
CA ARG A 115 -24.16 7.47 2.00
C ARG A 115 -24.38 7.65 0.49
N SER A 116 -24.00 6.65 -0.30
CA SER A 116 -24.36 6.59 -1.71
C SER A 116 -25.90 6.51 -1.83
N ARG A 117 -26.48 7.20 -2.82
CA ARG A 117 -27.94 7.38 -2.99
C ARG A 117 -28.72 6.07 -2.75
N PRO A 118 -29.93 6.07 -2.16
CA PRO A 118 -30.73 4.85 -1.97
C PRO A 118 -30.84 4.05 -3.29
N GLY A 119 -30.37 2.79 -3.29
CA GLY A 119 -30.15 1.96 -4.49
C GLY A 119 -28.68 1.83 -4.92
N ALA A 120 -27.77 2.57 -4.29
CA ALA A 120 -26.35 2.65 -4.61
C ALA A 120 -25.43 2.04 -3.53
N SER A 121 -25.74 0.84 -3.02
CA SER A 121 -24.74 -0.04 -2.37
C SER A 121 -23.72 -0.54 -3.42
N ALA A 122 -23.12 0.42 -4.12
CA ALA A 122 -22.46 0.29 -5.41
C ALA A 122 -21.19 1.14 -5.49
N ALA A 123 -20.89 2.01 -4.52
CA ALA A 123 -19.67 2.81 -4.57
C ALA A 123 -18.45 1.90 -4.42
N PHE A 124 -18.48 0.97 -3.46
CA PHE A 124 -17.42 -0.03 -3.34
C PHE A 124 -17.32 -0.90 -4.59
N ALA A 125 -18.45 -1.44 -5.07
CA ALA A 125 -18.48 -2.34 -6.21
C ALA A 125 -17.97 -1.66 -7.50
N ALA A 126 -18.43 -0.44 -7.78
CA ALA A 126 -17.99 0.34 -8.95
C ALA A 126 -16.51 0.75 -8.84
N ALA A 127 -16.04 1.11 -7.64
CA ALA A 127 -14.62 1.39 -7.42
C ALA A 127 -13.76 0.13 -7.64
N LEU A 128 -14.19 -1.01 -7.08
CA LEU A 128 -13.49 -2.28 -7.25
C LEU A 128 -13.45 -2.71 -8.72
N GLU A 129 -14.57 -2.59 -9.45
CA GLU A 129 -14.65 -2.89 -10.88
C GLU A 129 -13.70 -2.00 -11.70
N ALA A 130 -13.73 -0.69 -11.47
CA ALA A 130 -12.84 0.24 -12.19
C ALA A 130 -11.35 -0.03 -11.92
N GLN A 131 -11.02 -0.44 -10.69
CA GLN A 131 -9.65 -0.78 -10.29
C GLN A 131 -9.22 -2.17 -10.78
N SER A 132 -10.11 -3.17 -10.79
CA SER A 132 -9.79 -4.50 -11.32
C SER A 132 -9.51 -4.45 -12.82
N ILE A 133 -10.26 -3.62 -13.56
CA ILE A 133 -9.98 -3.34 -14.98
C ILE A 133 -8.58 -2.72 -15.15
N ASP A 134 -8.17 -1.81 -14.26
CA ASP A 134 -6.82 -1.27 -14.26
C ASP A 134 -5.77 -2.37 -14.02
N TRP A 135 -5.98 -3.24 -13.04
CA TRP A 135 -5.05 -4.33 -12.72
C TRP A 135 -4.86 -5.27 -13.90
N GLN A 136 -5.96 -5.71 -14.53
CA GLN A 136 -5.95 -6.55 -15.73
C GLN A 136 -5.23 -5.86 -16.89
N ARG A 137 -5.58 -4.60 -17.18
CA ARG A 137 -4.93 -3.81 -18.23
C ARG A 137 -3.42 -3.67 -18.00
N LEU A 138 -3.01 -3.42 -16.76
CA LEU A 138 -1.60 -3.27 -16.42
C LEU A 138 -0.83 -4.58 -16.56
N GLN A 139 -1.43 -5.73 -16.24
CA GLN A 139 -0.84 -7.04 -16.53
C GLN A 139 -0.69 -7.30 -18.03
N VAL A 140 -1.65 -6.87 -18.85
CA VAL A 140 -1.55 -7.00 -20.31
C VAL A 140 -0.41 -6.12 -20.87
N ILE A 141 -0.26 -4.89 -20.38
CA ILE A 141 0.79 -3.97 -20.83
C ILE A 141 2.18 -4.40 -20.33
N TYR A 142 2.26 -4.94 -19.11
CA TYR A 142 3.50 -5.35 -18.46
C TYR A 142 3.47 -6.84 -18.04
N PRO A 143 3.39 -7.78 -19.00
CA PRO A 143 3.14 -9.19 -18.72
C PRO A 143 4.26 -9.92 -17.98
N LYS A 144 5.46 -9.32 -17.93
CA LYS A 144 6.62 -9.84 -17.20
C LYS A 144 6.84 -9.17 -15.85
N ALA A 145 6.09 -8.11 -15.55
CA ALA A 145 6.25 -7.37 -14.31
C ALA A 145 5.45 -8.05 -13.19
N THR A 146 6.01 -8.08 -11.98
CA THR A 146 5.26 -8.44 -10.78
C THR A 146 4.22 -7.36 -10.51
N LEU A 147 2.95 -7.76 -10.30
CA LEU A 147 1.91 -6.84 -9.87
C LEU A 147 1.83 -6.83 -8.34
N LEU A 148 1.96 -5.65 -7.76
CA LEU A 148 1.76 -5.35 -6.35
C LEU A 148 0.57 -4.39 -6.23
N VAL A 149 -0.49 -4.80 -5.53
CA VAL A 149 -1.63 -3.95 -5.19
C VAL A 149 -1.69 -3.79 -3.68
N ALA A 150 -1.61 -2.56 -3.19
CA ALA A 150 -1.60 -2.32 -1.76
C ALA A 150 -2.30 -1.00 -1.38
N GLY A 151 -2.70 -0.88 -0.12
CA GLY A 151 -3.37 0.33 0.37
C GLY A 151 -4.49 0.00 1.33
N ASP A 152 -5.49 0.88 1.40
CA ASP A 152 -6.65 0.73 2.26
C ASP A 152 -7.81 0.15 1.46
N PHE A 153 -8.13 -1.11 1.72
CA PHE A 153 -9.18 -1.80 0.99
C PHE A 153 -10.55 -1.64 1.66
N ASN A 154 -10.61 -1.06 2.86
CA ASN A 154 -11.84 -0.93 3.64
C ASN A 154 -12.64 -2.25 3.80
N GLN A 155 -11.97 -3.39 3.68
CA GLN A 155 -12.51 -4.72 3.89
C GLN A 155 -11.51 -5.52 4.69
N ASP A 156 -11.94 -6.09 5.80
CA ASP A 156 -11.14 -7.13 6.43
C ASP A 156 -11.21 -8.38 5.55
N LEU A 157 -10.12 -9.12 5.40
CA LEU A 157 -10.04 -10.30 4.54
C LEU A 157 -9.93 -11.61 5.35
N ASN A 158 -10.33 -11.62 6.63
CA ASN A 158 -10.32 -12.82 7.49
C ASN A 158 -11.54 -13.73 7.30
N ALA A 159 -11.54 -14.93 7.88
CA ALA A 159 -12.71 -15.82 7.82
C ALA A 159 -13.89 -15.22 8.60
N LEU A 160 -13.63 -14.75 9.82
CA LEU A 160 -14.58 -13.99 10.63
C LEU A 160 -14.69 -12.55 10.10
N ASN A 161 -15.90 -11.98 10.17
CA ASN A 161 -16.16 -10.63 9.69
C ASN A 161 -15.93 -9.64 10.82
N TYR A 162 -14.93 -8.77 10.69
CA TYR A 162 -14.65 -7.67 11.61
C TYR A 162 -15.09 -6.33 11.03
N TYR A 163 -14.66 -6.00 9.81
CA TYR A 163 -14.95 -4.71 9.16
C TYR A 163 -15.25 -4.88 7.68
N GLY A 164 -16.18 -4.06 7.18
CA GLY A 164 -16.66 -4.16 5.82
C GLY A 164 -17.92 -5.03 5.72
N SER A 165 -18.20 -5.54 4.52
CA SER A 165 -19.37 -6.38 4.25
C SER A 165 -18.95 -7.72 3.66
N ARG A 166 -19.65 -8.79 4.02
CA ARG A 166 -19.37 -10.13 3.48
C ARG A 166 -19.41 -10.17 1.95
N ARG A 167 -20.35 -9.42 1.35
CA ARG A 167 -20.48 -9.30 -0.11
C ARG A 167 -19.27 -8.62 -0.73
N ASN A 168 -18.85 -7.47 -0.20
CA ASN A 168 -17.73 -6.70 -0.75
C ASN A 168 -16.40 -7.44 -0.55
N LYS A 169 -16.24 -8.10 0.59
CA LYS A 169 -15.13 -9.01 0.88
C LYS A 169 -15.03 -10.15 -0.12
N GLN A 170 -16.16 -10.80 -0.45
CA GLN A 170 -16.19 -11.84 -1.47
C GLN A 170 -15.86 -11.30 -2.86
N ALA A 171 -16.46 -10.16 -3.25
CA ALA A 171 -16.16 -9.50 -4.51
C ALA A 171 -14.68 -9.13 -4.62
N LEU A 172 -14.08 -8.60 -3.54
CA LEU A 172 -12.66 -8.26 -3.49
C LEU A 172 -11.77 -9.49 -3.64
N ARG A 173 -12.06 -10.59 -2.92
CA ARG A 173 -11.32 -11.85 -3.08
C ARG A 173 -11.39 -12.37 -4.51
N GLN A 174 -12.58 -12.31 -5.12
CA GLN A 174 -12.78 -12.73 -6.51
C GLN A 174 -11.94 -11.87 -7.47
N ALA A 175 -12.01 -10.55 -7.35
CA ALA A 175 -11.25 -9.62 -8.19
C ALA A 175 -9.74 -9.83 -8.06
N LEU A 176 -9.21 -10.06 -6.84
CA LEU A 176 -7.80 -10.38 -6.62
C LEU A 176 -7.41 -11.72 -7.25
N ALA A 177 -8.26 -12.75 -7.10
CA ALA A 177 -8.00 -14.07 -7.66
C ALA A 177 -8.00 -14.07 -9.20
N GLU A 178 -8.87 -13.29 -9.84
CA GLU A 178 -8.95 -13.14 -11.31
C GLU A 178 -7.66 -12.58 -11.93
N VAL A 179 -6.93 -11.74 -11.20
CA VAL A 179 -5.62 -11.23 -11.61
C VAL A 179 -4.45 -11.98 -10.98
N GLY A 180 -4.71 -13.14 -10.37
CA GLY A 180 -3.67 -14.01 -9.80
C GLY A 180 -2.89 -13.38 -8.64
N LEU A 181 -3.54 -12.54 -7.83
CA LEU A 181 -2.95 -11.92 -6.65
C LEU A 181 -3.31 -12.69 -5.38
N ASP A 182 -2.32 -12.90 -4.51
CA ASP A 182 -2.50 -13.40 -3.16
C ASP A 182 -2.30 -12.27 -2.14
N CYS A 183 -3.17 -12.19 -1.14
CA CYS A 183 -3.06 -11.18 -0.07
C CYS A 183 -2.16 -11.68 1.06
N LEU A 184 -1.02 -11.01 1.26
CA LEU A 184 0.03 -11.41 2.20
C LEU A 184 -0.18 -10.88 3.62
N THR A 185 -1.26 -10.13 3.85
CA THR A 185 -1.58 -9.45 5.12
C THR A 185 -2.99 -9.76 5.61
N ALA A 186 -3.53 -10.92 5.22
CA ALA A 186 -4.87 -11.38 5.56
C ALA A 186 -4.88 -12.86 5.97
N GLY A 187 -6.00 -13.32 6.53
CA GLY A 187 -6.16 -14.69 6.99
C GLY A 187 -5.13 -15.04 8.06
N GLU A 188 -4.48 -16.19 7.90
CA GLU A 188 -3.40 -16.64 8.81
C GLU A 188 -2.17 -15.70 8.81
N HIS A 189 -2.06 -14.84 7.79
CA HIS A 189 -1.00 -13.84 7.67
C HIS A 189 -1.41 -12.45 8.14
N ASP A 190 -2.64 -12.26 8.65
CA ASP A 190 -3.08 -10.96 9.18
C ASP A 190 -2.21 -10.55 10.38
N PRO A 191 -1.34 -9.53 10.24
CA PRO A 191 -0.42 -9.19 11.30
C PRO A 191 -1.11 -8.43 12.43
N VAL A 192 -2.21 -7.72 12.16
CA VAL A 192 -2.98 -6.99 13.17
C VAL A 192 -3.75 -7.97 14.02
N HIS A 193 -4.48 -8.89 13.39
CA HIS A 193 -5.26 -9.91 14.09
C HIS A 193 -4.39 -10.72 15.05
N ARG A 194 -3.18 -11.12 14.62
CA ARG A 194 -2.23 -11.82 15.49
C ARG A 194 -1.69 -10.94 16.62
N LEU A 195 -1.31 -9.70 16.31
CA LEU A 195 -0.69 -8.78 17.27
C LEU A 195 -1.59 -8.48 18.47
N ILE A 196 -2.89 -8.31 18.26
CA ILE A 196 -3.83 -7.91 19.34
C ILE A 196 -4.77 -9.02 19.79
N GLY A 197 -4.43 -10.28 19.51
CA GLY A 197 -5.19 -11.45 19.98
C GLY A 197 -6.61 -11.53 19.40
N GLY A 198 -6.76 -11.18 18.13
CA GLY A 198 -8.00 -11.33 17.36
C GLY A 198 -9.07 -10.27 17.59
N GLN A 199 -8.79 -9.23 18.39
CA GLN A 199 -9.75 -8.16 18.69
C GLN A 199 -10.12 -7.31 17.47
N HIS A 200 -9.22 -7.16 16.50
CA HIS A 200 -9.42 -6.42 15.26
C HIS A 200 -8.81 -7.24 14.11
N SER A 201 -9.19 -6.91 12.89
CA SER A 201 -8.60 -7.45 11.68
C SER A 201 -8.07 -6.33 10.81
N ASN A 202 -7.04 -6.62 10.04
CA ASN A 202 -6.45 -5.68 9.12
C ASN A 202 -7.37 -5.38 7.93
N ILE A 203 -7.45 -4.10 7.55
CA ILE A 203 -8.15 -3.63 6.34
C ILE A 203 -7.22 -2.96 5.32
N ASN A 204 -5.94 -2.80 5.67
CA ASN A 204 -4.91 -2.27 4.80
C ASN A 204 -4.12 -3.43 4.21
N HIS A 205 -4.28 -3.77 2.94
CA HIS A 205 -3.72 -5.02 2.41
C HIS A 205 -2.50 -4.81 1.51
N ILE A 206 -1.65 -5.83 1.46
CA ILE A 206 -0.55 -5.96 0.50
C ILE A 206 -0.78 -7.25 -0.28
N CYS A 207 -1.14 -7.12 -1.55
CA CYS A 207 -1.42 -8.22 -2.46
C CYS A 207 -0.35 -8.29 -3.56
N LEU A 208 0.18 -9.48 -3.83
CA LEU A 208 1.27 -9.69 -4.78
C LEU A 208 0.93 -10.82 -5.76
N THR A 209 1.44 -10.75 -6.99
CA THR A 209 1.33 -11.86 -7.94
C THR A 209 1.79 -13.16 -7.31
N ARG A 210 0.98 -14.20 -7.41
CA ARG A 210 1.17 -15.51 -6.77
C ARG A 210 2.57 -16.10 -6.97
N ASP A 211 3.13 -15.98 -8.16
CA ASP A 211 4.46 -16.52 -8.47
C ASP A 211 5.58 -15.85 -7.66
N ALA A 212 5.40 -14.57 -7.28
CA ALA A 212 6.34 -13.83 -6.43
C ALA A 212 6.04 -14.03 -4.93
N ALA A 213 4.86 -14.54 -4.56
CA ALA A 213 4.48 -14.81 -3.17
C ALA A 213 5.33 -15.93 -2.54
N GLY A 214 5.97 -16.80 -3.33
CA GLY A 214 6.91 -17.82 -2.83
C GLY A 214 8.15 -17.23 -2.13
N SER A 215 8.45 -15.94 -2.33
CA SER A 215 9.50 -15.23 -1.59
C SER A 215 9.00 -14.63 -0.27
N PHE A 216 7.73 -14.80 0.10
CA PHE A 216 7.18 -14.23 1.33
C PHE A 216 7.79 -14.89 2.57
N THR A 217 8.31 -14.06 3.48
CA THR A 217 8.96 -14.52 4.73
C THR A 217 8.16 -14.17 5.97
N GLY A 218 7.34 -13.12 5.92
CA GLY A 218 6.49 -12.75 7.04
C GLY A 218 5.76 -11.42 6.85
N ALA A 219 4.72 -11.23 7.65
CA ALA A 219 3.95 -10.01 7.76
C ALA A 219 4.04 -9.46 9.19
N PHE A 220 4.12 -8.13 9.31
CA PHE A 220 4.25 -7.41 10.57
C PHE A 220 3.30 -6.20 10.60
N ALA A 221 3.00 -5.70 11.80
CA ALA A 221 2.14 -4.54 12.04
C ALA A 221 2.76 -3.60 13.08
N TRP A 222 2.36 -2.33 13.04
CA TRP A 222 2.70 -1.33 14.03
C TRP A 222 1.54 -0.33 14.23
N PRO A 223 1.48 0.35 15.39
CA PRO A 223 2.28 0.14 16.60
C PRO A 223 1.97 -1.21 17.27
N THR A 224 2.75 -1.61 18.29
CA THR A 224 2.62 -2.94 18.91
C THR A 224 1.41 -3.09 19.84
N ARG A 225 0.75 -1.98 20.20
CA ARG A 225 -0.43 -1.96 21.08
C ARG A 225 -1.53 -1.12 20.46
N LEU A 226 -2.78 -1.52 20.70
CA LEU A 226 -3.96 -0.78 20.23
C LEU A 226 -3.99 0.66 20.77
N ASP A 227 -3.65 0.87 22.04
CA ASP A 227 -3.66 2.21 22.65
C ASP A 227 -2.68 3.20 21.99
N ASP A 228 -1.59 2.69 21.39
CA ASP A 228 -0.56 3.52 20.76
C ASP A 228 -1.05 4.16 19.46
N LEU A 229 -2.15 3.66 18.88
CA LEU A 229 -2.83 4.28 17.75
C LEU A 229 -3.40 5.65 18.10
N ARG A 230 -3.73 5.90 19.38
CA ARG A 230 -4.35 7.15 19.80
C ARG A 230 -3.46 8.35 19.44
N GLY A 231 -4.02 9.25 18.62
CA GLY A 231 -3.31 10.42 18.10
C GLY A 231 -2.15 10.09 17.15
N LEU A 232 -2.11 8.88 16.60
CA LEU A 232 -1.14 8.43 15.60
C LEU A 232 -1.82 8.15 14.25
N SER A 233 -2.81 7.26 14.24
CA SER A 233 -3.70 6.92 13.12
C SER A 233 -4.81 6.04 13.69
N ASP A 234 -5.98 6.00 13.08
CA ASP A 234 -7.01 5.00 13.38
C ASP A 234 -6.71 3.62 12.74
N HIS A 235 -5.68 3.54 11.89
CA HIS A 235 -5.21 2.32 11.26
C HIS A 235 -3.85 1.89 11.80
N PHE A 236 -3.70 0.58 12.07
CA PHE A 236 -2.37 -0.02 12.12
C PHE A 236 -1.69 0.13 10.77
N GLY A 237 -0.39 0.46 10.78
CA GLY A 237 0.43 0.25 9.61
C GLY A 237 0.83 -1.22 9.54
N VAL A 238 0.96 -1.74 8.32
CA VAL A 238 1.30 -3.14 8.09
C VAL A 238 2.35 -3.26 6.99
N GLY A 239 3.14 -4.33 7.06
CA GLY A 239 4.18 -4.58 6.09
C GLY A 239 4.47 -6.05 5.93
N VAL A 240 5.19 -6.37 4.86
CA VAL A 240 5.66 -7.70 4.53
C VAL A 240 7.14 -7.69 4.21
N GLU A 241 7.78 -8.81 4.48
CA GLU A 241 9.16 -9.07 4.12
C GLU A 241 9.22 -10.17 3.08
N LEU A 242 9.96 -9.89 2.01
CA LEU A 242 10.23 -10.84 0.94
C LEU A 242 11.72 -11.22 0.98
N GLY A 243 11.98 -12.52 1.05
CA GLY A 243 13.28 -13.17 0.92
C GLY A 243 13.71 -13.13 -0.54
N VAL A 244 14.09 -11.95 -1.00
CA VAL A 244 14.69 -11.77 -2.31
C VAL A 244 16.20 -11.72 -2.10
N GLU A 245 16.93 -12.62 -2.77
CA GLU A 245 18.39 -12.54 -2.88
C GLU A 245 18.73 -11.30 -3.70
N LEU A 246 18.81 -10.17 -3.01
CA LEU A 246 19.08 -8.90 -3.63
C LEU A 246 20.57 -8.59 -3.45
N HIS A 247 21.37 -8.93 -4.46
CA HIS A 247 22.77 -8.48 -4.59
C HIS A 247 22.89 -6.95 -4.83
N TRP A 248 22.24 -6.10 -4.02
CA TRP A 248 22.40 -4.64 -4.09
C TRP A 248 23.23 -4.04 -2.96
N ARG A 249 23.45 -4.75 -1.85
CA ARG A 249 24.22 -4.20 -0.71
C ARG A 249 25.73 -4.09 -0.97
N ASP A 250 26.27 -4.81 -1.96
CA ASP A 250 27.72 -4.88 -2.16
C ASP A 250 28.28 -3.88 -3.20
N ARG A 251 27.47 -3.02 -3.82
CA ARG A 251 27.94 -2.16 -4.92
C ARG A 251 28.14 -0.68 -4.61
N LEU A 252 27.92 -0.24 -3.37
CA LEU A 252 28.16 1.16 -2.95
C LEU A 252 29.45 1.38 -2.14
N MET A 253 30.26 0.34 -1.91
CA MET A 253 31.55 0.47 -1.20
C MET A 253 32.79 0.13 -2.05
N SER A 254 32.65 -0.20 -3.34
CA SER A 254 33.78 -0.63 -4.18
C SER A 254 34.30 0.40 -5.18
N GLU A 255 33.80 1.64 -5.20
CA GLU A 255 34.30 2.69 -6.09
C GLU A 255 34.74 3.93 -5.32
N ILE A 256 35.79 3.77 -4.51
CA ILE A 256 36.74 4.87 -4.27
C ILE A 256 38.03 4.45 -4.98
N PRO A 257 38.35 4.99 -6.16
CA PRO A 257 39.67 4.82 -6.74
C PRO A 257 40.68 5.43 -5.76
N SER A 258 41.61 4.63 -5.27
CA SER A 258 42.78 5.13 -4.56
C SER A 258 43.53 6.07 -5.50
N ALA A 259 43.40 7.37 -5.30
CA ALA A 259 44.28 8.35 -5.90
C ALA A 259 45.69 8.09 -5.35
N ARG A 260 46.54 7.48 -6.18
CA ARG A 260 47.99 7.57 -6.04
C ARG A 260 48.42 8.87 -6.71
N LEU A 261 48.84 9.84 -5.92
CA LEU A 261 49.94 10.77 -6.20
C LEU A 261 50.59 11.11 -4.86
#